data_AF-A0A6M3LIW5-F1
#
_entry.id   AF-A0A6M3LIW5-F1
#
_cell.length_a   1.000
_cell.length_b   1.000
_cell.length_c   1.000
_cell.angle_alpha   90.00
_cell.angle_beta   90.00
_cell.angle_gamma   90.00
#
_symmetry.space_group_name_H-M   'P 1'
#
loop_
_entity.id
_entity.type
_entity.pdbx_description
1 polymer ?
#
loop_
_entity_poly.entity_id
_entity_poly.type
_entity_poly.pdbx_seq_one_letter_code
_entity_poly.pdbx_strand_id
1 'polypeptide(L)'
;MPYPEEPADLSTTLENVDVPDVIDLWHEKYGVSNSDFLDSVIIEISEKYPYAGCTEQAERRIYMRPEYANAGVLAHEVAHIIWYNLSELYKSSFRVVFDYQLPNNALLKLLLDKKPYAAVNHQNGNYIEVHAECYRYLGNQMPESLKEFYPYLI
;
A
#
# COMPACT_ATOMS: atom_id res chain seq x y z
N MET A 1 2.49 -10.96 -12.46
CA MET A 1 3.33 -10.26 -11.45
C MET A 1 2.45 -9.21 -10.82
N PRO A 2 2.34 -9.08 -9.49
CA PRO A 2 1.58 -7.98 -8.94
C PRO A 2 2.43 -6.71 -9.05
N TYR A 3 1.84 -5.71 -9.71
CA TYR A 3 2.21 -4.32 -9.95
C TYR A 3 3.69 -3.84 -9.85
N PRO A 4 4.41 -3.69 -10.99
CA PRO A 4 5.45 -2.65 -11.09
C PRO A 4 4.86 -1.27 -10.73
N GLU A 5 5.68 -0.24 -10.53
CA GLU A 5 5.15 1.13 -10.55
C GLU A 5 4.27 1.28 -11.79
N GLU A 6 2.96 1.49 -11.57
CA GLU A 6 2.00 1.57 -12.67
C GLU A 6 2.37 2.80 -13.51
N PRO A 7 2.55 2.66 -14.83
CA PRO A 7 2.80 3.81 -15.67
C PRO A 7 1.62 4.76 -15.56
N ALA A 8 1.90 6.06 -15.63
CA ALA A 8 0.87 7.08 -15.62
C ALA A 8 -0.14 6.86 -16.75
N ASP A 9 -1.43 6.82 -16.43
CA ASP A 9 -2.50 6.88 -17.42
C ASP A 9 -2.82 8.34 -17.73
N LEU A 10 -2.17 8.87 -18.76
CA LEU A 10 -2.32 10.26 -19.20
C LEU A 10 -3.70 10.58 -19.80
N SER A 11 -4.60 9.60 -19.92
CA SER A 11 -5.99 9.84 -20.35
C SER A 11 -6.92 10.21 -19.20
N THR A 12 -6.48 10.03 -17.96
CA THR A 12 -7.26 10.37 -16.77
C THR A 12 -7.00 11.81 -16.32
N THR A 13 -8.02 12.43 -15.71
CA THR A 13 -8.06 13.82 -15.25
C THR A 13 -8.84 13.92 -13.95
N LEU A 14 -8.77 15.07 -13.28
CA LEU A 14 -9.57 15.34 -12.08
C LEU A 14 -11.09 15.18 -12.31
N GLU A 15 -11.55 15.31 -13.55
CA GLU A 15 -12.97 15.31 -13.90
C GLU A 15 -13.50 13.92 -14.25
N ASN A 16 -12.63 12.97 -14.61
CA ASN A 16 -13.04 11.68 -15.17
C ASN A 16 -12.59 10.45 -14.35
N VAL A 17 -11.79 10.63 -13.31
CA VAL A 17 -11.47 9.54 -12.38
C VAL A 17 -12.65 9.31 -11.45
N ASP A 18 -13.19 8.10 -11.47
CA ASP A 18 -14.23 7.65 -10.55
C ASP A 18 -13.60 6.94 -9.34
N VAL A 19 -13.64 7.57 -8.17
CA VAL A 19 -13.06 7.01 -6.93
C VAL A 19 -13.72 5.68 -6.54
N PRO A 20 -15.06 5.56 -6.53
CA PRO A 20 -15.77 4.29 -6.43
C PRO A 20 -15.18 3.16 -7.29
N ASP A 21 -14.92 3.38 -8.57
CA ASP A 21 -14.34 2.35 -9.46
C ASP A 21 -12.93 1.93 -9.01
N VAL A 22 -12.11 2.88 -8.54
CA VAL A 22 -10.78 2.58 -8.00
C VAL A 22 -10.87 1.70 -6.74
N ILE A 23 -11.84 2.00 -5.86
CA ILE A 23 -12.10 1.21 -4.64
C ILE A 23 -12.60 -0.19 -4.99
N ASP A 24 -13.52 -0.31 -5.95
CA ASP A 24 -14.06 -1.59 -6.38
C ASP A 24 -12.98 -2.48 -7.01
N LEU A 25 -12.13 -1.91 -7.86
CA LEU A 25 -10.97 -2.61 -8.40
C LEU A 25 -9.97 -3.02 -7.32
N TRP A 26 -9.83 -2.22 -6.26
CA TRP A 26 -9.01 -2.57 -5.12
C TRP A 26 -9.58 -3.74 -4.33
N HIS A 27 -10.88 -3.72 -4.02
CA HIS A 27 -11.59 -4.84 -3.40
C HIS A 27 -11.43 -6.14 -4.20
N GLU A 28 -11.66 -6.08 -5.52
CA GLU A 28 -11.54 -7.24 -6.41
C GLU A 28 -10.12 -7.80 -6.42
N LYS A 29 -9.12 -6.93 -6.64
CA LYS A 29 -7.73 -7.37 -6.83
C LYS A 29 -7.04 -7.82 -5.55
N TYR A 30 -7.34 -7.15 -4.45
CA TYR A 30 -6.72 -7.44 -3.15
C TYR A 30 -7.58 -8.35 -2.28
N GLY A 31 -8.80 -8.71 -2.70
CA GLY A 31 -9.68 -9.61 -1.97
C GLY A 31 -10.15 -9.03 -0.63
N VAL A 32 -10.18 -7.70 -0.51
CA VAL A 32 -10.61 -7.01 0.70
C VAL A 32 -12.13 -7.09 0.77
N SER A 33 -12.66 -7.79 1.77
CA SER A 33 -14.09 -7.77 2.05
C SER A 33 -14.46 -6.45 2.73
N ASN A 34 -15.42 -5.74 2.15
CA ASN A 34 -15.96 -4.44 2.58
C ASN A 34 -15.70 -4.14 4.06
N SER A 35 -14.68 -3.32 4.32
CA SER A 35 -14.23 -3.04 5.67
C SER A 35 -14.88 -1.75 6.14
N ASP A 36 -15.59 -1.77 7.28
CA ASP A 36 -16.04 -0.55 8.00
C ASP A 36 -14.88 0.46 8.21
N PHE A 37 -13.63 -0.03 8.14
CA PHE A 37 -12.43 0.79 8.13
C PHE A 37 -12.39 1.83 7.00
N LEU A 38 -12.77 1.46 5.77
CA LEU A 38 -12.76 2.36 4.62
C LEU A 38 -13.77 3.50 4.75
N ASP A 39 -14.89 3.28 5.42
CA ASP A 39 -15.87 4.33 5.70
C ASP A 39 -15.28 5.47 6.54
N SER A 40 -14.14 5.21 7.21
CA SER A 40 -13.38 6.21 7.97
C SER A 40 -12.21 6.83 7.21
N VAL A 41 -11.96 6.43 5.96
CA VAL A 41 -10.85 6.91 5.12
C VAL A 41 -11.41 7.83 4.04
N ILE A 42 -10.83 9.02 3.91
CA ILE A 42 -11.22 9.98 2.89
C ILE A 42 -10.28 9.83 1.70
N ILE A 43 -10.81 9.48 0.54
CA ILE A 43 -10.03 9.30 -0.69
C ILE A 43 -10.38 10.44 -1.66
N GLU A 44 -9.37 11.17 -2.11
CA GLU A 44 -9.51 12.36 -2.94
C GLU A 44 -8.57 12.30 -4.14
N ILE A 45 -9.08 12.62 -5.33
CA ILE A 45 -8.24 12.81 -6.51
C ILE A 45 -7.74 14.26 -6.49
N SER A 46 -6.42 14.45 -6.51
CA SER A 46 -5.81 15.76 -6.29
C SER A 46 -4.42 15.86 -6.89
N GLU A 47 -4.10 17.03 -7.45
CA GLU A 47 -2.74 17.38 -7.89
C GLU A 47 -1.92 18.13 -6.82
N LYS A 48 -2.44 18.21 -5.59
CA LYS A 48 -1.80 18.90 -4.45
C LYS A 48 -0.36 18.44 -4.20
N TYR A 49 -0.07 17.16 -4.44
CA TYR A 49 1.24 16.56 -4.22
C TYR A 49 1.91 16.12 -5.54
N PRO A 50 3.25 16.13 -5.61
CA PRO A 50 3.99 15.76 -6.83
C PRO A 50 4.16 14.24 -7.01
N TYR A 51 3.69 13.42 -6.06
CA TYR A 51 3.82 11.97 -6.05
C TYR A 51 2.53 11.30 -6.48
N ALA A 52 2.59 10.02 -6.89
CA ALA A 52 1.42 9.26 -7.34
C ALA A 52 0.30 9.21 -6.29
N GLY A 53 0.66 9.03 -5.02
CA GLY A 53 -0.22 9.06 -3.86
C GLY A 53 0.43 9.81 -2.70
N CYS A 54 -0.40 10.25 -1.75
CA CYS A 54 0.04 10.79 -0.48
C CYS A 54 -1.01 10.55 0.61
N THR A 55 -0.56 10.08 1.77
CA THR A 55 -1.41 9.88 2.95
C THR A 55 -1.13 10.95 4.02
N GLU A 56 -2.19 11.66 4.44
CA GLU A 56 -2.23 12.47 5.65
C GLU A 56 -2.80 11.63 6.80
N GLN A 57 -1.92 11.02 7.59
CA GLN A 57 -2.30 9.93 8.50
C GLN A 57 -3.25 10.37 9.62
N ALA A 58 -3.06 11.59 10.15
CA ALA A 58 -3.87 12.13 11.24
C ALA A 58 -5.35 12.29 10.85
N GLU A 59 -5.62 12.57 9.58
CA GLU A 59 -6.97 12.76 9.05
C GLU A 59 -7.50 11.51 8.33
N ARG A 60 -6.70 10.44 8.24
CA ARG A 60 -6.98 9.24 7.42
C ARG A 60 -7.37 9.63 6.00
N ARG A 61 -6.64 10.57 5.42
CA ARG A 61 -6.92 11.10 4.08
C ARG A 61 -5.85 10.66 3.10
N ILE A 62 -6.29 10.16 1.95
CA ILE A 62 -5.47 9.73 0.83
C ILE A 62 -5.73 10.68 -0.33
N TYR A 63 -4.66 11.24 -0.88
CA TYR A 63 -4.68 11.97 -2.14
C TYR A 63 -4.05 11.11 -3.22
N MET A 64 -4.72 10.95 -4.35
CA MET A 64 -4.15 10.29 -5.53
C MET A 64 -4.12 11.26 -6.69
N ARG A 65 -3.00 11.32 -7.40
CA ARG A 65 -2.95 12.05 -8.67
C ARG A 65 -3.81 11.33 -9.70
N PRO A 66 -4.54 12.05 -10.57
CA PRO A 66 -5.44 11.43 -11.54
C PRO A 66 -4.76 10.33 -12.36
N GLU A 67 -3.59 10.65 -12.93
CA GLU A 67 -2.82 9.77 -13.82
C GLU A 67 -2.25 8.52 -13.13
N TYR A 68 -2.34 8.45 -11.80
CA TYR A 68 -1.92 7.29 -11.02
C TYR A 68 -3.06 6.73 -10.15
N ALA A 69 -4.30 7.19 -10.32
CA ALA A 69 -5.44 6.74 -9.53
C ALA A 69 -5.82 5.30 -9.93
N ASN A 70 -5.26 4.33 -9.20
CA ASN A 70 -5.49 2.92 -9.42
C ASN A 70 -5.46 2.15 -8.09
N ALA A 71 -5.92 0.89 -8.15
CA ALA A 71 -6.00 0.00 -7.01
C ALA A 71 -4.64 -0.22 -6.31
N GLY A 72 -3.53 -0.22 -7.06
CA GLY A 72 -2.19 -0.43 -6.49
C GLY A 72 -1.71 0.76 -5.66
N VAL A 73 -1.95 1.99 -6.12
CA VAL A 73 -1.64 3.21 -5.36
C VAL A 73 -2.56 3.29 -4.14
N LEU A 74 -3.86 3.03 -4.29
CA LEU A 74 -4.77 2.98 -3.15
C LEU A 74 -4.32 1.96 -2.10
N ALA A 75 -3.91 0.75 -2.52
CA ALA A 75 -3.40 -0.28 -1.62
C ALA A 75 -2.21 0.22 -0.79
N HIS A 76 -1.24 0.87 -1.43
CA HIS A 76 -0.06 1.42 -0.75
C HIS A 76 -0.44 2.48 0.28
N GLU A 77 -1.25 3.46 -0.10
CA GLU A 77 -1.64 4.56 0.78
C GLU A 77 -2.50 4.07 1.97
N VAL A 78 -3.41 3.12 1.73
CA VAL A 78 -4.17 2.48 2.83
C VAL A 78 -3.25 1.77 3.81
N ALA A 79 -2.21 1.09 3.33
CA ALA A 79 -1.24 0.44 4.21
C ALA A 79 -0.46 1.44 5.07
N HIS A 80 -0.20 2.66 4.61
CA HIS A 80 0.34 3.73 5.47
C HIS A 80 -0.59 4.12 6.61
N ILE A 81 -1.90 4.20 6.37
CA ILE A 81 -2.89 4.46 7.43
C ILE A 81 -2.84 3.33 8.45
N ILE A 82 -2.77 2.08 8.01
CA ILE A 82 -2.66 0.93 8.92
C ILE A 82 -1.38 1.00 9.74
N TRP A 83 -0.23 1.18 9.09
CA TRP A 83 1.06 1.32 9.76
C TRP A 83 1.02 2.37 10.85
N TYR A 84 0.42 3.53 10.57
CA TYR A 84 0.27 4.61 11.55
C TYR A 84 -0.54 4.19 12.78
N ASN A 85 -1.59 3.39 12.59
CA ASN A 85 -2.44 2.88 13.67
C ASN A 85 -1.84 1.66 14.42
N LEU A 86 -0.80 1.00 13.88
CA LEU A 86 -0.10 -0.06 14.60
C LEU A 86 0.64 0.50 15.82
N SER A 87 0.64 -0.27 16.91
CA SER A 87 1.49 0.05 18.06
C SER A 87 2.98 -0.14 17.74
N GLU A 88 3.86 0.50 18.49
CA GLU A 88 5.31 0.34 18.32
C GLU A 88 5.77 -1.11 18.51
N LEU A 89 5.06 -1.89 19.34
CA LEU A 89 5.29 -3.32 19.48
C LEU A 89 5.03 -4.06 18.17
N TYR A 90 3.87 -3.83 17.53
CA TYR A 90 3.53 -4.45 16.25
C TYR A 90 4.47 -4.00 15.13
N LYS A 91 4.82 -2.71 15.07
CA LYS A 91 5.81 -2.21 14.11
C LYS A 91 7.16 -2.91 14.28
N SER A 92 7.62 -3.09 15.52
CA SER A 92 8.87 -3.79 15.82
C SER A 92 8.80 -5.27 15.44
N SER A 93 7.69 -5.94 15.74
CA SER A 93 7.45 -7.33 15.36
C SER A 93 7.44 -7.50 13.85
N PHE A 94 6.80 -6.60 13.10
CA PHE A 94 6.82 -6.63 11.63
C PHE A 94 8.26 -6.66 11.09
N ARG A 95 9.15 -5.80 11.62
CA ARG A 95 10.58 -5.76 11.21
C ARG A 95 11.25 -7.11 11.40
N VAL A 96 11.13 -7.66 12.60
CA VAL A 96 11.74 -8.95 12.97
C VAL A 96 11.21 -10.08 12.09
N VAL A 97 9.88 -10.14 11.88
CA VAL A 97 9.26 -11.18 11.05
C VAL A 97 9.67 -11.02 9.59
N PHE A 98 9.64 -9.79 9.05
CA PHE A 98 10.04 -9.51 7.68
C PHE A 98 11.50 -9.93 7.44
N ASP A 99 12.42 -9.49 8.29
CA ASP A 99 13.84 -9.81 8.17
C ASP A 99 14.13 -11.30 8.32
N TYR A 100 13.39 -11.99 9.18
CA TYR A 100 13.50 -13.44 9.34
C TYR A 100 13.05 -14.20 8.08
N GLN A 101 11.97 -13.73 7.44
CA GLN A 101 11.41 -14.35 6.23
C GLN A 101 12.24 -14.04 4.98
N LEU A 102 12.79 -12.82 4.86
CA LEU A 102 13.43 -12.32 3.64
C LEU A 102 14.50 -13.26 3.05
N PRO A 103 15.45 -13.85 3.81
CA PRO A 103 16.48 -14.74 3.26
C PRO A 103 15.91 -16.01 2.60
N ASN A 104 14.73 -16.46 3.01
CA ASN A 104 14.13 -17.72 2.56
C ASN A 104 12.85 -17.53 1.73
N ASN A 105 12.42 -16.29 1.51
CA ASN A 105 11.20 -16.00 0.80
C ASN A 105 11.47 -15.33 -0.56
N ALA A 106 11.24 -16.07 -1.65
CA ALA A 106 11.50 -15.59 -3.01
C ALA A 106 10.63 -14.39 -3.40
N LEU A 107 9.39 -14.29 -2.89
CA LEU A 107 8.49 -13.18 -3.18
C LEU A 107 8.94 -11.89 -2.49
N LEU A 108 9.40 -11.97 -1.23
CA LEU A 108 9.94 -10.80 -0.52
C LEU A 108 11.22 -10.29 -1.20
N LYS A 109 12.08 -11.20 -1.68
CA LYS A 109 13.27 -10.82 -2.47
C LYS A 109 12.88 -10.15 -3.78
N LEU A 110 11.89 -10.69 -4.49
CA LEU A 110 11.39 -10.11 -5.72
C LEU A 110 10.78 -8.72 -5.49
N LEU A 111 10.06 -8.53 -4.38
CA LEU A 111 9.54 -7.21 -3.99
C LEU A 111 10.67 -6.19 -3.87
N LEU A 112 11.72 -6.49 -3.10
CA LEU A 112 12.84 -5.55 -2.92
C LEU A 112 13.65 -5.35 -4.21
N ASP A 113 13.71 -6.34 -5.11
CA ASP A 113 14.29 -6.17 -6.45
C ASP A 113 13.47 -5.20 -7.32
N LYS A 114 12.14 -5.28 -7.24
CA LYS A 114 11.23 -4.49 -8.10
C LYS A 114 10.84 -3.13 -7.52
N LYS A 115 11.06 -2.90 -6.22
CA LYS A 115 10.67 -1.67 -5.52
C LYS A 115 11.89 -1.03 -4.87
N PRO A 116 12.68 -0.25 -5.63
CA PRO A 116 13.91 0.37 -5.13
C PRO A 116 13.67 1.26 -3.90
N TYR A 117 12.54 1.96 -3.83
CA TYR A 117 12.23 2.82 -2.69
C TYR A 117 12.02 2.01 -1.40
N ALA A 118 11.31 0.88 -1.46
CA ALA A 118 11.20 -0.04 -0.34
C ALA A 118 12.55 -0.66 0.04
N ALA A 119 13.39 -1.02 -0.94
CA ALA A 119 14.73 -1.54 -0.70
C ALA A 119 15.65 -0.54 0.03
N VAL A 120 15.65 0.73 -0.39
CA VAL A 120 16.40 1.79 0.29
C VAL A 120 15.89 2.01 1.71
N ASN A 121 14.58 2.03 1.91
CA ASN A 121 13.98 2.17 3.24
C ASN A 121 14.33 0.99 4.16
N HIS A 122 14.28 -0.25 3.65
CA HIS A 122 14.73 -1.45 4.37
C HIS A 122 16.19 -1.33 4.83
N GLN A 123 17.09 -0.93 3.93
CA GLN A 123 18.51 -0.74 4.25
C GLN A 123 18.76 0.34 5.32
N ASN A 124 17.89 1.35 5.39
CA ASN A 124 17.94 2.41 6.39
C ASN A 124 17.19 2.07 7.70
N GLY A 125 16.64 0.86 7.82
CA GLY A 125 15.85 0.46 8.98
C GLY A 125 14.48 1.12 9.08
N ASN A 126 13.99 1.74 8.00
CA ASN A 126 12.66 2.31 7.92
C ASN A 126 11.72 1.32 7.22
N TYR A 127 10.69 0.85 7.91
CA TYR A 127 9.82 -0.22 7.40
C TYR A 127 8.44 0.26 6.97
N ILE A 128 8.16 1.58 7.03
CA ILE A 128 6.85 2.09 6.60
C ILE A 128 6.59 1.83 5.12
N GLU A 129 7.58 2.09 4.27
CA GLU A 129 7.51 1.84 2.82
C GLU A 129 7.60 0.35 2.49
N VAL A 130 8.36 -0.40 3.28
CA VAL A 130 8.45 -1.86 3.16
C VAL A 130 7.08 -2.49 3.45
N HIS A 131 6.41 -2.02 4.50
CA HIS A 131 5.06 -2.44 4.87
C HIS A 131 4.04 -2.07 3.78
N ALA A 132 4.07 -0.84 3.27
CA ALA A 132 3.15 -0.43 2.21
C ALA A 132 3.36 -1.23 0.91
N GLU A 133 4.62 -1.41 0.47
CA GLU A 133 4.91 -2.20 -0.72
C GLU A 133 4.68 -3.69 -0.52
N CYS A 134 4.81 -4.25 0.69
CA CYS A 134 4.42 -5.64 0.97
C CYS A 134 2.96 -5.87 0.62
N TYR A 135 2.07 -4.98 1.07
CA TYR A 135 0.66 -5.11 0.74
C TYR A 135 0.40 -4.85 -0.74
N ARG A 136 0.88 -3.73 -1.29
CA ARG A 136 0.67 -3.40 -2.71
C ARG A 136 1.18 -4.50 -3.66
N TYR A 137 2.39 -5.00 -3.42
CA TYR A 137 3.10 -5.89 -4.35
C TYR A 137 2.79 -7.37 -4.11
N LEU A 138 2.36 -7.79 -2.93
CA LEU A 138 2.08 -9.21 -2.66
C LEU A 138 0.59 -9.48 -2.49
N GLY A 139 -0.18 -8.52 -1.95
CA GLY A 139 -1.58 -8.70 -1.62
C GLY A 139 -1.82 -10.03 -0.90
N ASN A 140 -2.73 -10.85 -1.45
CA ASN A 140 -3.06 -12.17 -0.92
C ASN A 140 -1.94 -13.22 -0.98
N GLN A 141 -0.86 -12.97 -1.75
CA GLN A 141 0.32 -13.83 -1.82
C GLN A 141 1.33 -13.52 -0.71
N MET A 142 1.06 -12.53 0.14
CA MET A 142 1.88 -12.21 1.29
C MET A 142 2.02 -13.42 2.23
N PRO A 143 3.21 -13.66 2.80
CA PRO A 143 3.41 -14.69 3.81
C PRO A 143 2.42 -14.56 4.96
N GLU A 144 1.85 -15.69 5.41
CA GLU A 144 0.81 -15.69 6.45
C GLU A 144 1.26 -14.98 7.74
N SER A 145 2.53 -15.15 8.11
CA SER A 145 3.13 -14.48 9.28
C SER A 145 3.21 -12.97 9.16
N LEU A 146 3.05 -12.39 7.96
CA LEU A 146 3.04 -10.95 7.75
C LEU A 146 1.62 -10.37 7.67
N LYS A 147 0.60 -11.19 7.41
CA LYS A 147 -0.79 -10.72 7.27
C LYS A 147 -1.35 -10.12 8.57
N GLU A 148 -0.89 -10.60 9.73
CA GLU A 148 -1.31 -10.06 11.04
C GLU A 148 -1.02 -8.55 11.22
N PHE A 149 -0.12 -7.98 10.41
CA PHE A 149 0.22 -6.55 10.43
C PHE A 149 -0.65 -5.70 9.49
N TYR A 150 -1.67 -6.30 8.90
CA TYR A 150 -2.66 -5.65 8.02
C TYR A 150 -4.08 -5.94 8.49
N PRO A 151 -4.43 -5.57 9.75
CA PRO A 151 -5.80 -5.71 10.21
C PRO A 151 -6.70 -4.99 9.21
N TYR A 152 -7.84 -5.60 8.88
CA TYR A 152 -8.87 -5.09 7.95
C TYR A 152 -8.64 -5.31 6.46
N LEU A 153 -7.47 -5.80 6.02
CA LEU A 153 -7.19 -5.96 4.59
C LEU A 153 -7.10 -7.41 4.09
N ILE A 154 -6.81 -8.37 4.98
CA ILE A 154 -6.56 -9.77 4.63
C ILE A 154 -7.14 -10.68 5.71
#